data_AF-A0A2A5J1H0-F1
#
_entry.id   AF-A0A2A5J1H0-F1
#
_cell.length_a   1.000
_cell.length_b   1.000
_cell.length_c   1.000
_cell.angle_alpha   90.00
_cell.angle_beta   90.00
_cell.angle_gamma   90.00
#
_symmetry.space_group_name_H-M   'P 1'
#
loop_
_entity.id
_entity.type
_entity.pdbx_description
1 polymer ?
#
loop_
_entity_poly.entity_id
_entity_poly.type
_entity_poly.pdbx_seq_one_letter_code
_entity_poly.pdbx_strand_id
1 'polypeptide(L)'
;MNHLIIFAHPQQSLNQTLLDLVVSTLLNNGHDVTVRDVYSLNFQPELSSAEKAAIKSGDVPIAIQIEQKLVQKADVLTFIFPIWWTGLPAMLKGYVERVFSEGFAYRTTEQGIENLLWDKKAVIINTHDAPRTFLDSNMIVTPSHHMTTDTEVFNFIGMEPVERLLFSSMDQASTDYIHEVLKETKETVDQLFPPAV
;
A
#
# COMPACT_ATOMS: atom_id res chain seq x y z
N MET A 1 -7.04 -14.24 9.06
CA MET A 1 -5.87 -13.32 9.25
C MET A 1 -6.39 -11.91 9.43
N ASN A 2 -5.60 -11.02 10.01
CA ASN A 2 -5.88 -9.59 10.11
C ASN A 2 -5.29 -8.85 8.90
N HIS A 3 -6.14 -8.22 8.10
CA HIS A 3 -5.76 -7.42 6.94
C HIS A 3 -5.91 -5.94 7.23
N LEU A 4 -4.89 -5.16 6.90
CA LEU A 4 -4.93 -3.71 6.92
C LEU A 4 -4.81 -3.19 5.49
N ILE A 5 -5.86 -2.58 4.97
CA ILE A 5 -5.87 -1.99 3.63
C ILE A 5 -5.62 -0.49 3.74
N ILE A 6 -4.53 -0.01 3.16
CA ILE A 6 -4.23 1.42 3.02
C ILE A 6 -4.68 1.85 1.62
N PHE A 7 -5.72 2.68 1.58
CA PHE A 7 -6.34 3.15 0.35
C PHE A 7 -6.03 4.62 0.13
N ALA A 8 -5.60 4.99 -1.08
CA ALA A 8 -5.25 6.36 -1.41
C ALA A 8 -5.83 6.79 -2.75
N HIS A 9 -7.09 7.26 -2.75
CA HIS A 9 -7.70 7.93 -3.88
C HIS A 9 -8.71 9.00 -3.42
N PRO A 10 -8.70 10.24 -3.97
CA PRO A 10 -9.53 11.34 -3.46
C PRO A 10 -11.02 11.29 -3.84
N GLN A 11 -11.41 10.41 -4.75
CA GLN A 11 -12.75 10.37 -5.35
C GLN A 11 -13.22 8.92 -5.53
N GLN A 12 -14.54 8.73 -5.70
CA GLN A 12 -15.07 7.46 -6.21
C GLN A 12 -14.45 7.18 -7.58
N SER A 13 -13.78 6.04 -7.70
CA SER A 13 -13.01 5.67 -8.89
C SER A 13 -12.93 4.15 -9.02
N LEU A 14 -12.30 3.66 -10.08
CA LEU A 14 -11.99 2.24 -10.19
C LEU A 14 -11.17 1.72 -9.00
N ASN A 15 -10.30 2.55 -8.41
CA ASN A 15 -9.56 2.16 -7.20
C ASN A 15 -10.54 1.89 -6.04
N GLN A 16 -11.63 2.66 -5.91
CA GLN A 16 -12.67 2.37 -4.93
C GLN A 16 -13.37 1.04 -5.21
N THR A 17 -13.68 0.74 -6.47
CA THR A 17 -14.26 -0.56 -6.86
C THR A 17 -13.32 -1.73 -6.54
N LEU A 18 -12.00 -1.55 -6.75
CA LEU A 18 -10.98 -2.53 -6.37
C LEU A 18 -10.92 -2.71 -4.86
N LEU A 19 -10.96 -1.62 -4.09
CA LEU A 19 -11.03 -1.67 -2.63
C LEU A 19 -12.25 -2.47 -2.16
N ASP A 20 -13.45 -2.15 -2.67
CA ASP A 20 -14.69 -2.82 -2.28
C ASP A 20 -14.66 -4.32 -2.62
N LEU A 21 -14.08 -4.67 -3.77
CA LEU A 21 -13.86 -6.07 -4.18
C LEU A 21 -12.89 -6.80 -3.25
N VAL A 22 -11.75 -6.21 -2.92
CA VAL A 22 -10.75 -6.82 -2.03
C VAL A 22 -11.34 -7.02 -0.64
N VAL A 23 -12.02 -6.00 -0.09
CA VAL A 23 -12.69 -6.07 1.21
C VAL A 23 -13.71 -7.19 1.23
N SER A 24 -14.62 -7.22 0.25
CA SER A 24 -15.67 -8.25 0.20
C SER A 24 -15.11 -9.65 0.02
N THR A 25 -14.06 -9.82 -0.79
CA THR A 25 -13.41 -11.13 -0.99
C THR A 25 -12.76 -11.63 0.29
N LEU A 26 -11.98 -10.78 0.97
CA LEU A 26 -11.33 -11.14 2.24
C LEU A 26 -12.33 -11.46 3.35
N LEU A 27 -13.40 -10.65 3.49
CA LEU A 27 -14.46 -10.91 4.47
C LEU A 27 -15.19 -12.23 4.18
N ASN A 28 -15.50 -12.52 2.90
CA ASN A 28 -16.14 -13.77 2.50
C ASN A 28 -15.25 -14.99 2.76
N ASN A 29 -13.94 -14.81 2.69
CA ASN A 29 -12.95 -15.83 3.05
C ASN A 29 -12.74 -15.93 4.58
N GLY A 30 -13.49 -15.20 5.41
CA GLY A 30 -13.42 -15.30 6.87
C GLY A 30 -12.24 -14.56 7.51
N HIS A 31 -11.66 -13.58 6.81
CA HIS A 31 -10.60 -12.74 7.34
C HIS A 31 -11.14 -11.47 8.00
N ASP A 32 -10.39 -10.93 8.96
CA ASP A 32 -10.65 -9.62 9.55
C ASP A 32 -10.05 -8.53 8.67
N VAL A 33 -10.82 -7.48 8.35
CA VAL A 33 -10.37 -6.40 7.45
C VAL A 33 -10.55 -5.05 8.12
N THR A 34 -9.48 -4.25 8.13
CA THR A 34 -9.50 -2.83 8.52
C THR A 34 -9.06 -1.98 7.34
N VAL A 35 -9.85 -0.97 6.98
CA VAL A 35 -9.54 -0.04 5.89
C VAL A 35 -9.12 1.31 6.43
N ARG A 36 -8.01 1.85 5.91
CA ARG A 36 -7.50 3.21 6.14
C ARG A 36 -7.48 3.96 4.82
N ASP A 37 -8.60 4.61 4.53
CA ASP A 37 -8.66 5.60 3.46
C ASP A 37 -7.99 6.89 3.93
N VAL A 38 -6.79 7.15 3.43
CA VAL A 38 -5.98 8.30 3.89
C VAL A 38 -6.60 9.65 3.52
N TYR A 39 -7.46 9.70 2.49
CA TYR A 39 -8.20 10.91 2.13
C TYR A 39 -9.41 11.11 3.04
N SER A 40 -10.23 10.09 3.26
CA SER A 40 -11.38 10.16 4.17
C SER A 40 -10.97 10.45 5.62
N LEU A 41 -9.79 9.99 6.02
CA LEU A 41 -9.21 10.28 7.34
C LEU A 41 -8.68 11.73 7.47
N ASN A 42 -8.61 12.49 6.38
CA ASN A 42 -7.90 13.77 6.31
C ASN A 42 -6.47 13.65 6.87
N PHE A 43 -5.79 12.56 6.53
CA PHE A 43 -4.44 12.28 7.03
C PHE A 43 -3.50 13.43 6.64
N GLN A 44 -2.67 13.89 7.57
CA GLN A 44 -1.72 14.98 7.28
C GLN A 44 -0.46 14.41 6.63
N PRO A 45 -0.17 14.64 5.34
CA PRO A 45 0.96 13.98 4.69
C PRO A 45 2.32 14.58 5.08
N GLU A 46 2.34 15.82 5.56
CA GLU A 46 3.58 16.55 5.84
C GLU A 46 4.27 16.03 7.11
N LEU A 47 5.54 15.62 6.97
CA LEU A 47 6.43 15.36 8.09
C LEU A 47 7.14 16.66 8.50
N SER A 48 6.64 17.30 9.56
CA SER A 48 7.25 18.52 10.10
C SER A 48 8.57 18.25 10.82
N SER A 49 9.41 19.29 10.97
CA SER A 49 10.65 19.21 11.76
C SER A 49 10.40 18.89 13.23
N ALA A 50 9.32 19.42 13.81
CA ALA A 50 8.90 19.15 15.18
C ALA A 50 8.51 17.68 15.36
N GLU A 51 7.73 17.12 14.42
CA GLU A 51 7.34 15.72 14.46
C GLU A 51 8.55 14.79 14.30
N LYS A 52 9.46 15.11 13.36
CA LYS A 52 10.70 14.34 13.19
C LYS A 52 11.55 14.30 14.47
N ALA A 53 11.62 15.42 15.19
CA ALA A 53 12.31 15.49 16.48
C ALA A 53 11.59 14.66 17.55
N ALA A 54 10.25 14.75 17.61
CA ALA A 54 9.43 14.03 18.58
C ALA A 54 9.52 12.51 18.40
N ILE A 55 9.41 12.02 17.17
CA ILE A 55 9.61 10.60 16.81
C ILE A 55 11.00 10.13 17.27
N LYS A 56 12.05 10.91 17.02
CA LYS A 56 13.43 10.56 17.43
C LYS A 56 13.59 10.45 18.95
N SER A 57 12.83 11.22 19.73
CA SER A 57 12.81 11.11 21.20
C SER A 57 11.81 10.08 21.74
N GLY A 58 11.12 9.33 20.88
CA GLY A 58 10.09 8.35 21.26
C GLY A 58 8.71 8.96 21.55
N ASP A 59 8.52 10.25 21.34
CA ASP A 59 7.25 10.97 21.52
C ASP A 59 6.47 11.01 20.21
N VAL A 60 6.12 9.84 19.70
CA VAL A 60 5.41 9.68 18.42
C VAL A 60 4.01 10.29 18.53
N PRO A 61 3.53 11.11 17.58
CA PRO A 61 2.18 11.68 17.65
C PRO A 61 1.08 10.62 17.75
N ILE A 62 0.02 10.89 18.52
CA ILE A 62 -1.06 9.92 18.76
C ILE A 62 -1.72 9.41 17.47
N ALA A 63 -1.88 10.27 16.47
CA ALA A 63 -2.42 9.89 15.16
C ALA A 63 -1.55 8.81 14.49
N ILE A 64 -0.22 8.94 14.59
CA ILE A 64 0.73 7.97 14.04
C ILE A 64 0.74 6.69 14.88
N GLN A 65 0.68 6.78 16.21
CA GLN A 65 0.59 5.61 17.08
C GLN A 65 -0.65 4.74 16.79
N ILE A 66 -1.79 5.36 16.42
CA ILE A 66 -3.00 4.63 16.03
C ILE A 66 -2.72 3.78 14.79
N GLU A 67 -2.16 4.37 13.74
CA GLU A 67 -1.80 3.63 12.52
C GLU A 67 -0.76 2.54 12.80
N GLN A 68 0.26 2.83 13.60
CA GLN A 68 1.29 1.86 14.00
C GLN A 68 0.71 0.64 14.74
N LYS A 69 -0.29 0.85 15.61
CA LYS A 69 -1.00 -0.25 16.28
C LYS A 69 -1.80 -1.11 15.31
N LEU A 70 -2.42 -0.49 14.30
CA LEU A 70 -3.12 -1.23 13.25
C LEU A 70 -2.14 -2.05 12.41
N VAL A 71 -1.00 -1.46 12.05
CA VAL A 71 0.09 -2.17 11.35
C VAL A 71 0.59 -3.35 12.18
N GLN A 72 0.83 -3.17 13.50
CA GLN A 72 1.25 -4.25 14.39
C GLN A 72 0.26 -5.42 14.42
N LYS A 73 -1.05 -5.13 14.48
CA LYS A 73 -2.11 -6.13 14.51
C LYS A 73 -2.24 -6.88 13.17
N ALA A 74 -1.87 -6.25 12.06
CA ALA A 74 -2.03 -6.83 10.73
C ALA A 74 -1.00 -7.93 10.46
N ASP A 75 -1.46 -9.00 9.82
CA ASP A 75 -0.60 -10.01 9.21
C ASP A 75 -0.22 -9.58 7.77
N VAL A 76 -1.16 -8.91 7.10
CA VAL A 76 -1.04 -8.48 5.70
C VAL A 76 -1.45 -7.01 5.58
N LEU A 77 -0.62 -6.23 4.89
CA LEU A 77 -0.95 -4.89 4.45
C LEU A 77 -1.24 -4.91 2.95
N THR A 78 -2.36 -4.32 2.53
CA THR A 78 -2.68 -4.13 1.12
C THR A 78 -2.68 -2.65 0.80
N PHE A 79 -1.93 -2.24 -0.21
CA PHE A 79 -1.87 -0.85 -0.68
C PHE A 79 -2.63 -0.75 -1.99
N ILE A 80 -3.63 0.13 -2.06
CA ILE A 80 -4.44 0.34 -3.25
C ILE A 80 -4.38 1.82 -3.64
N PHE A 81 -3.73 2.12 -4.76
CA PHE A 81 -3.47 3.50 -5.17
C PHE A 81 -3.15 3.66 -6.67
N PRO A 82 -3.43 4.83 -7.26
CA PRO A 82 -2.93 5.16 -8.59
C PRO A 82 -1.45 5.55 -8.54
N ILE A 83 -0.67 5.16 -9.55
CA ILE A 83 0.69 5.68 -9.75
C ILE A 83 0.58 7.12 -10.26
N TRP A 84 1.09 8.06 -9.47
CA TRP A 84 1.18 9.48 -9.85
C TRP A 84 2.63 9.92 -9.86
N TRP A 85 3.04 10.57 -10.95
CA TRP A 85 4.43 10.97 -11.16
C TRP A 85 5.42 9.83 -10.90
N THR A 86 5.11 8.62 -11.39
CA THR A 86 5.97 7.43 -11.25
C THR A 86 6.23 7.03 -9.80
N GLY A 87 5.25 7.28 -8.93
CA GLY A 87 5.39 7.13 -7.49
C GLY A 87 4.07 6.91 -6.75
N LEU A 88 4.19 6.81 -5.43
CA LEU A 88 3.08 6.85 -4.48
C LEU A 88 2.40 8.24 -4.55
N PRO A 89 1.05 8.35 -4.47
CA PRO A 89 0.38 9.62 -4.24
C PRO A 89 0.93 10.33 -3.01
N ALA A 90 0.99 11.67 -3.01
CA ALA A 90 1.57 12.43 -1.91
C ALA A 90 0.97 12.08 -0.53
N MET A 91 -0.35 11.83 -0.49
CA MET A 91 -1.04 11.37 0.72
C MET A 91 -0.51 10.04 1.24
N LEU A 92 -0.31 9.07 0.35
CA LEU A 92 0.23 7.77 0.69
C LEU A 92 1.73 7.84 1.03
N LYS A 93 2.50 8.65 0.29
CA LYS A 93 3.92 8.84 0.59
C LYS A 93 4.12 9.43 1.99
N GLY A 94 3.34 10.44 2.35
CA GLY A 94 3.35 11.02 3.69
C GLY A 94 2.91 10.02 4.76
N TYR A 95 1.91 9.18 4.47
CA TYR A 95 1.54 8.08 5.36
C TYR A 95 2.72 7.13 5.61
N VAL A 96 3.36 6.66 4.54
CA VAL A 96 4.53 5.76 4.60
C VAL A 96 5.67 6.41 5.42
N GLU A 97 6.03 7.67 5.12
CA GLU A 97 7.12 8.37 5.80
C GLU A 97 6.88 8.59 7.29
N ARG A 98 5.64 8.84 7.69
CA ARG A 98 5.28 9.15 9.09
C ARG A 98 5.00 7.89 9.90
N VAL A 99 4.31 6.91 9.33
CA VAL A 99 3.91 5.67 10.03
C VAL A 99 5.07 4.69 10.12
N PHE A 100 5.83 4.49 9.03
CA PHE A 100 6.97 3.58 9.00
C PHE A 100 8.26 4.27 9.48
N SER A 101 8.15 4.94 10.61
CA SER A 101 9.24 5.71 11.21
C SER A 101 10.27 4.83 11.92
N GLU A 102 11.46 5.39 12.15
CA GLU A 102 12.49 4.78 12.99
C GLU A 102 11.96 4.49 14.41
N GLY A 103 12.41 3.37 14.99
CA GLY A 103 11.94 2.86 16.28
C GLY A 103 10.66 2.02 16.18
N PHE A 104 9.94 2.10 15.05
CA PHE A 104 8.76 1.29 14.77
C PHE A 104 8.98 0.32 13.61
N ALA A 105 9.29 0.82 12.41
CA ALA A 105 9.41 -0.02 11.21
C ALA A 105 10.84 -0.48 10.93
N TYR A 106 11.82 0.31 11.37
CA TYR A 106 13.22 -0.02 11.29
C TYR A 106 14.00 0.66 12.43
N ARG A 107 15.25 0.25 12.63
CA ARG A 107 16.20 0.92 13.54
C ARG A 107 17.56 1.08 12.86
N THR A 108 18.17 2.26 12.98
CA THR A 108 19.56 2.44 12.56
C THR A 108 20.50 1.93 13.65
N THR A 109 21.39 1.02 13.29
CA THR A 109 22.40 0.42 14.18
C THR A 109 23.80 0.65 13.61
N GLU A 110 24.84 0.36 14.40
CA GLU A 110 26.23 0.40 13.91
C GLU A 110 26.49 -0.57 12.75
N GLN A 111 25.68 -1.62 12.63
CA GLN A 111 25.80 -2.68 11.62
C GLN A 111 24.93 -2.40 10.38
N GLY A 112 24.17 -1.30 10.36
CA GLY A 112 23.24 -0.95 9.30
C GLY A 112 21.80 -0.87 9.80
N ILE A 113 20.85 -1.14 8.90
CA ILE A 113 19.42 -1.05 9.20
C ILE A 113 18.91 -2.39 9.71
N GLU A 114 18.30 -2.37 10.90
CA GLU A 114 17.53 -3.49 11.45
C GLU A 114 16.06 -3.35 11.01
N ASN A 115 15.51 -4.37 10.36
CA ASN A 115 14.11 -4.41 9.96
C ASN A 115 13.22 -4.83 11.13
N LEU A 116 12.11 -4.13 11.37
CA LEU A 116 11.22 -4.41 12.50
C LEU A 116 9.82 -4.90 12.10
N LEU A 117 9.51 -4.98 10.80
CA LEU A 117 8.24 -5.51 10.26
C LEU A 117 8.45 -6.75 9.40
N TRP A 118 9.45 -7.56 9.73
CA TRP A 118 9.85 -8.77 8.98
C TRP A 118 8.79 -9.88 8.98
N ASP A 119 7.84 -9.83 9.91
CA ASP A 119 6.75 -10.79 10.07
C ASP A 119 5.54 -10.47 9.18
N LYS A 120 5.57 -9.37 8.42
CA LYS A 120 4.41 -8.83 7.70
C LYS A 120 4.53 -8.99 6.21
N LYS A 121 3.40 -9.17 5.55
CA LYS A 121 3.28 -9.27 4.09
C LYS A 121 2.69 -8.01 3.48
N ALA A 122 3.10 -7.67 2.27
CA ALA A 122 2.55 -6.59 1.46
C ALA A 122 1.92 -7.11 0.17
N VAL A 123 0.72 -6.62 -0.15
CA VAL A 123 0.08 -6.74 -1.47
C VAL A 123 -0.08 -5.35 -2.05
N ILE A 124 0.33 -5.17 -3.30
CA ILE A 124 0.31 -3.87 -3.97
C ILE A 124 -0.66 -3.94 -5.14
N ILE A 125 -1.67 -3.08 -5.17
CA ILE A 125 -2.65 -2.98 -6.26
C ILE A 125 -2.62 -1.56 -6.80
N ASN A 126 -1.98 -1.40 -7.95
CA ASN A 126 -1.73 -0.10 -8.54
C ASN A 126 -2.47 0.07 -9.86
N THR A 127 -2.92 1.29 -10.13
CA THR A 127 -3.49 1.68 -11.43
C THR A 127 -2.64 2.75 -12.11
N HIS A 128 -2.61 2.75 -13.44
CA HIS A 128 -1.98 3.79 -14.25
C HIS A 128 -2.87 4.15 -15.44
N ASP A 129 -3.04 5.45 -15.71
CA ASP A 129 -3.94 5.90 -16.80
C ASP A 129 -3.32 5.71 -18.19
N ALA A 130 -2.01 5.98 -18.31
CA ALA A 130 -1.33 5.78 -19.59
C ALA A 130 -1.31 4.30 -20.04
N PRO A 131 -1.36 4.05 -21.36
CA PRO A 131 -1.27 2.70 -21.90
C PRO A 131 0.05 2.01 -21.59
N ARG A 132 0.03 0.69 -21.40
CA ARG A 132 1.23 -0.11 -21.14
C ARG A 132 2.33 0.10 -22.19
N THR A 133 1.95 0.18 -23.46
CA THR A 133 2.87 0.40 -24.57
C THR A 133 3.63 1.72 -24.45
N PHE A 134 2.95 2.79 -24.02
CA PHE A 134 3.58 4.08 -23.76
C PHE A 134 4.54 4.00 -22.57
N LEU A 135 4.12 3.35 -21.48
CA LEU A 135 4.93 3.19 -20.27
C LEU A 135 6.22 2.43 -20.54
N ASP A 136 6.14 1.32 -21.27
CA ASP A 136 7.28 0.48 -21.60
C ASP A 136 8.21 1.19 -22.59
N SER A 137 7.65 1.81 -23.64
CA SER A 137 8.44 2.47 -24.71
C SER A 137 9.20 3.70 -24.22
N ASN A 138 8.71 4.35 -23.16
CA ASN A 138 9.36 5.53 -22.55
C ASN A 138 10.13 5.19 -21.27
N MET A 139 10.30 3.91 -20.94
CA MET A 139 11.02 3.47 -19.74
C MET A 139 10.45 4.06 -18.43
N ILE A 140 9.13 4.27 -18.37
CA ILE A 140 8.45 4.86 -17.21
C ILE A 140 8.26 3.80 -16.12
N VAL A 141 7.75 2.62 -16.48
CA VAL A 141 7.60 1.49 -15.55
C VAL A 141 8.76 0.52 -15.77
N THR A 142 9.93 0.94 -15.30
CA THR A 142 11.18 0.16 -15.31
C THR A 142 11.34 -0.67 -14.04
N PRO A 143 12.33 -1.58 -13.99
CA PRO A 143 12.70 -2.25 -12.74
C PRO A 143 13.00 -1.27 -11.59
N SER A 144 13.61 -0.10 -11.86
CA SER A 144 13.86 0.91 -10.83
C SER A 144 12.59 1.56 -10.29
N HIS A 145 11.60 1.82 -11.15
CA HIS A 145 10.30 2.28 -10.71
C HIS A 145 9.63 1.26 -9.78
N HIS A 146 9.66 -0.01 -10.17
CA HIS A 146 9.14 -1.12 -9.36
C HIS A 146 9.81 -1.21 -7.99
N MET A 147 11.13 -0.99 -7.93
CA MET A 147 11.86 -0.93 -6.67
C MET A 147 11.31 0.17 -5.75
N THR A 148 11.16 1.39 -6.26
CA THR A 148 10.78 2.53 -5.41
C THR A 148 9.29 2.62 -5.08
N THR A 149 8.42 1.90 -5.79
CA THR A 149 6.96 1.97 -5.61
C THR A 149 6.36 0.72 -4.99
N ASP A 150 6.97 -0.45 -5.20
CA ASP A 150 6.32 -1.72 -4.91
C ASP A 150 7.14 -2.69 -4.05
N THR A 151 8.48 -2.67 -4.16
CA THR A 151 9.31 -3.70 -3.50
C THR A 151 10.26 -3.15 -2.46
N GLU A 152 11.19 -2.27 -2.84
CA GLU A 152 12.24 -1.81 -1.92
C GLU A 152 11.71 -0.94 -0.78
N VAL A 153 10.59 -0.23 -0.99
CA VAL A 153 9.92 0.52 0.08
C VAL A 153 9.48 -0.38 1.24
N PHE A 154 9.11 -1.63 0.95
CA PHE A 154 8.64 -2.62 1.95
C PHE A 154 9.77 -3.57 2.38
N ASN A 155 10.63 -4.00 1.46
CA ASN A 155 11.83 -4.78 1.78
C ASN A 155 12.74 -4.03 2.76
N PHE A 156 12.83 -2.69 2.64
CA PHE A 156 13.62 -1.85 3.55
C PHE A 156 13.19 -1.97 5.02
N ILE A 157 11.92 -2.31 5.29
CA ILE A 157 11.38 -2.49 6.64
C ILE A 157 11.12 -3.97 6.98
N GLY A 158 11.56 -4.89 6.10
CA GLY A 158 11.41 -6.34 6.23
C GLY A 158 10.05 -6.89 5.78
N MET A 159 9.11 -6.03 5.39
CA MET A 159 7.78 -6.45 4.98
C MET A 159 7.84 -7.13 3.60
N GLU A 160 7.47 -8.41 3.53
CA GLU A 160 7.58 -9.26 2.34
C GLU A 160 6.52 -8.87 1.29
N PRO A 161 6.88 -8.31 0.11
CA PRO A 161 5.95 -8.09 -0.98
C PRO A 161 5.59 -9.44 -1.61
N VAL A 162 4.38 -9.93 -1.36
CA VAL A 162 3.95 -11.25 -1.83
C VAL A 162 3.24 -11.19 -3.18
N GLU A 163 2.71 -10.03 -3.57
CA GLU A 163 2.09 -9.85 -4.87
C GLU A 163 2.00 -8.39 -5.28
N ARG A 164 2.01 -8.16 -6.60
CA ARG A 164 1.76 -6.87 -7.22
C ARG A 164 0.85 -7.01 -8.43
N LEU A 165 -0.29 -6.34 -8.37
CA LEU A 165 -1.18 -6.10 -9.51
C LEU A 165 -0.95 -4.68 -10.03
N LEU A 166 -0.64 -4.54 -11.32
CA LEU A 166 -0.53 -3.26 -12.01
C LEU A 166 -1.47 -3.23 -13.21
N PHE A 167 -2.50 -2.42 -13.12
CA PHE A 167 -3.47 -2.21 -14.20
C PHE A 167 -3.17 -0.88 -14.92
N SER A 168 -3.10 -0.90 -16.25
CA SER A 168 -2.75 0.27 -17.07
C SER A 168 -3.87 0.62 -18.05
N SER A 169 -3.81 1.78 -18.69
CA SER A 169 -4.86 2.26 -19.62
C SER A 169 -6.19 2.59 -18.92
N MET A 170 -6.18 2.94 -17.64
CA MET A 170 -7.43 3.04 -16.86
C MET A 170 -8.36 4.19 -17.29
N ASP A 171 -7.83 5.30 -17.79
CA ASP A 171 -8.61 6.44 -18.30
C ASP A 171 -9.48 6.08 -19.53
N GLN A 172 -9.07 5.06 -20.30
CA GLN A 172 -9.75 4.63 -21.53
C GLN A 172 -10.20 3.16 -21.46
N ALA A 173 -10.27 2.59 -20.26
CA ALA A 173 -10.58 1.19 -20.08
C ALA A 173 -12.01 0.88 -20.58
N SER A 174 -12.14 -0.15 -21.41
CA SER A 174 -13.43 -0.69 -21.79
C SER A 174 -14.07 -1.42 -20.61
N THR A 175 -15.40 -1.57 -20.64
CA THR A 175 -16.13 -2.36 -19.63
C THR A 175 -15.60 -3.79 -19.53
N ASP A 176 -15.27 -4.41 -20.66
CA ASP A 176 -14.72 -5.78 -20.69
C ASP A 176 -13.36 -5.83 -20.00
N TYR A 177 -12.48 -4.86 -20.25
CA TYR A 177 -11.19 -4.80 -19.58
C TYR A 177 -11.34 -4.54 -18.08
N ILE A 178 -12.29 -3.69 -17.66
CA ILE A 178 -12.60 -3.51 -16.23
C ILE A 178 -13.06 -4.83 -15.61
N HIS A 179 -13.89 -5.63 -16.29
CA HIS A 179 -14.27 -6.95 -15.78
C HIS A 179 -13.08 -7.90 -15.65
N GLU A 180 -12.13 -7.89 -16.59
CA GLU A 180 -10.89 -8.67 -16.49
C GLU A 180 -10.05 -8.24 -15.28
N VAL A 181 -9.87 -6.93 -15.08
CA VAL A 181 -9.16 -6.35 -13.93
C VAL A 181 -9.78 -6.81 -12.60
N LEU A 182 -11.11 -6.74 -12.49
CA LEU A 182 -11.82 -7.18 -11.30
C LEU A 182 -11.71 -8.70 -11.10
N LYS A 183 -11.79 -9.49 -12.18
CA LYS A 183 -11.63 -10.94 -12.10
C LYS A 183 -10.23 -11.32 -11.63
N GLU A 184 -9.19 -10.78 -12.25
CA GLU A 184 -7.78 -11.03 -11.88
C GLU A 184 -7.52 -10.64 -10.43
N THR A 185 -8.03 -9.48 -10.00
CA THR A 185 -7.92 -9.03 -8.60
C THR A 185 -8.54 -10.03 -7.64
N LYS A 186 -9.76 -10.50 -7.91
CA LYS A 186 -10.44 -11.47 -7.05
C LYS A 186 -9.70 -12.80 -6.99
N GLU A 187 -9.34 -13.36 -8.14
CA GLU A 187 -8.66 -14.66 -8.24
C GLU A 187 -7.31 -14.62 -7.50
N THR A 188 -6.58 -13.53 -7.63
CA THR A 188 -5.31 -13.30 -6.93
C THR A 188 -5.51 -13.24 -5.42
N VAL A 189 -6.49 -12.46 -4.93
CA VAL A 189 -6.79 -12.35 -3.49
C VAL A 189 -7.21 -13.71 -2.92
N ASP A 190 -8.05 -14.47 -3.63
CA ASP A 190 -8.48 -15.82 -3.22
C ASP A 190 -7.31 -16.80 -3.17
N GLN A 191 -6.39 -16.74 -4.12
CA GLN A 191 -5.22 -17.62 -4.16
C GLN A 191 -4.25 -17.33 -3.01
N LEU A 192 -3.99 -16.05 -2.72
CA LEU A 192 -3.10 -15.63 -1.65
C LEU A 192 -3.71 -15.88 -0.27
N PHE A 193 -5.02 -15.63 -0.13
CA PHE A 193 -5.75 -15.65 1.13
C PHE A 193 -7.04 -16.47 0.98
N PRO A 194 -6.91 -17.82 0.87
CA PRO A 194 -8.06 -18.70 0.74
C PRO A 194 -8.89 -18.70 2.03
N PRO A 195 -10.14 -19.19 1.99
CA PRO A 195 -11.02 -19.25 3.15
C PRO A 195 -10.34 -19.81 4.40
N ALA A 196 -10.50 -19.11 5.53
CA ALA A 196 -10.01 -19.55 6.83
C ALA A 196 -10.62 -20.92 7.16
N VAL A 197 -9.75 -21.91 7.37
CA VAL A 197 -10.11 -23.27 7.79
C VAL A 197 -10.40 -23.30 9.29
#